data_AF-A0A286C4H6-F1
#
_entry.id   AF-A0A286C4H6-F1
#
_cell.length_a   1.000
_cell.length_b   1.000
_cell.length_c   1.000
_cell.angle_alpha   90.00
_cell.angle_beta   90.00
_cell.angle_gamma   90.00
#
_symmetry.space_group_name_H-M   'P 1'
#
loop_
_entity.id
_entity.type
_entity.pdbx_description
1 polymer ?
#
loop_
_entity_poly.entity_id
_entity_poly.type
_entity_poly.pdbx_seq_one_letter_code
_entity_poly.pdbx_strand_id
1 'polypeptide(L)' 'MADRYYSVVLGEHTIDKVTEGAASVAGDAIEVRVTYDATGMSKQAALFGLRAIEDYIKKDAFPPA' A
#
# COMPACT_ATOMS: atom_id res chain seq x y z
N MET A 1 -4.39 -18.00 6.51
CA MET A 1 -3.32 -17.05 6.10
C MET A 1 -3.61 -15.69 6.74
N ALA A 2 -2.62 -14.80 6.85
CA ALA A 2 -2.68 -13.62 7.73
C ALA A 2 -2.78 -12.30 6.95
N ASP A 3 -3.43 -11.31 7.56
CA ASP A 3 -3.41 -9.93 7.08
C ASP A 3 -2.00 -9.33 7.17
N ARG A 4 -1.66 -8.47 6.20
CA ARG A 4 -0.43 -7.68 6.18
C ARG A 4 -0.78 -6.21 6.08
N TYR A 5 -0.12 -5.40 6.89
CA TYR A 5 -0.29 -3.94 6.92
C TYR A 5 1.03 -3.30 6.48
N TYR A 6 0.98 -2.40 5.50
CA TYR A 6 2.12 -1.65 4.97
C TYR A 6 1.94 -0.17 5.30
N SER A 7 2.87 0.43 6.04
CA SER A 7 2.80 1.85 6.42
C SER A 7 4.05 2.63 5.99
N VAL A 8 3.91 3.93 5.74
CA VAL A 8 5.02 4.84 5.38
C VAL A 8 4.70 6.29 5.78
N VAL A 9 5.73 7.02 6.21
CA VAL A 9 5.63 8.45 6.54
C VAL A 9 5.30 9.27 5.28
N LEU A 10 4.44 10.28 5.40
CA LEU A 10 4.04 11.13 4.27
C LEU A 10 5.25 11.81 3.63
N GLY A 11 5.39 11.69 2.31
CA GLY A 11 6.47 12.29 1.53
C GLY A 11 7.70 11.39 1.35
N GLU A 12 7.80 10.31 2.13
CA GLU A 12 8.78 9.25 1.88
C GLU A 12 8.35 8.43 0.66
N HIS A 13 9.32 8.08 -0.19
CA HIS A 13 9.08 7.43 -1.49
C HIS A 13 10.06 6.28 -1.76
N THR A 14 10.85 5.90 -0.75
CA THR A 14 11.84 4.82 -0.86
C THR A 14 11.37 3.59 -0.10
N ILE A 15 11.71 2.41 -0.63
CA ILE A 15 11.23 1.11 -0.12
C ILE A 15 11.66 0.82 1.33
N ASP A 16 12.81 1.35 1.75
CA ASP A 16 13.35 1.20 3.11
C ASP A 16 12.53 1.92 4.18
N LYS A 17 11.61 2.80 3.77
CA LYS A 17 10.70 3.54 4.66
C LYS A 17 9.36 2.85 4.88
N VAL A 18 9.14 1.70 4.24
CA VAL A 18 7.89 0.94 4.35
C VAL A 18 8.01 -0.08 5.48
N THR A 19 7.09 -0.02 6.45
CA THR A 19 6.99 -1.02 7.53
C THR A 19 5.91 -2.05 7.19
N GLU A 20 6.24 -3.35 7.27
CA GLU A 20 5.27 -4.46 7.12
C GLU A 20 4.95 -5.07 8.50
N GLY A 21 3.68 -5.03 8.91
CA GLY A 21 3.19 -5.52 10.19
C GLY A 21 2.08 -6.56 10.09
N ALA A 22 1.80 -7.25 11.20
CA ALA A 22 0.71 -8.23 11.32
C ALA A 22 -0.57 -7.66 11.97
N ALA A 23 -0.53 -6.42 12.46
CA ALA A 23 -1.65 -5.72 13.05
C ALA A 23 -1.63 -4.25 12.61
N SER A 24 -2.83 -3.64 12.49
CA SER A 24 -2.94 -2.20 12.26
C SER A 24 -2.83 -1.48 13.59
N VAL A 25 -1.77 -0.71 13.75
CA VAL A 25 -1.77 0.48 14.61
C VAL A 25 -1.40 1.59 13.66
N ALA A 26 -2.35 2.48 13.36
CA ALA A 26 -2.12 3.62 12.47
C ALA A 26 -1.02 4.53 13.05
N GLY A 27 0.22 4.20 12.70
CA GLY A 27 1.43 4.86 13.19
C GLY A 27 1.98 5.91 12.22
N ASP A 28 1.61 5.80 10.94
CA ASP A 28 2.11 6.66 9.87
C ASP A 28 0.97 7.28 9.05
N ALA A 29 1.33 8.25 8.22
CA ALA A 29 0.37 9.04 7.46
C ALA A 29 -0.28 8.28 6.30
N ILE A 30 0.35 7.21 5.78
CA ILE A 30 -0.20 6.36 4.73
C ILE A 30 -0.08 4.90 5.19
N GLU A 31 -1.18 4.14 5.12
CA GLU A 31 -1.24 2.71 5.47
C GLU A 31 -2.12 1.92 4.48
N VAL A 32 -1.72 0.69 4.16
CA VAL A 32 -2.45 -0.23 3.28
C VAL A 32 -2.55 -1.62 3.93
N ARG A 33 -3.78 -2.14 4.05
CA ARG A 33 -4.03 -3.53 4.45
C ARG A 33 -4.22 -4.42 3.23
N VAL A 34 -3.53 -5.56 3.20
CA VAL A 34 -3.73 -6.62 2.21
C VAL A 34 -4.04 -7.93 2.92
N THR A 35 -5.18 -8.52 2.60
CA THR A 35 -5.57 -9.86 3.06
C THR A 35 -5.16 -10.89 2.02
N TYR A 36 -4.32 -11.84 2.40
CA TYR A 36 -3.92 -12.96 1.54
C TYR A 36 -4.69 -14.21 1.98
N ASP A 37 -5.89 -14.46 1.49
CA ASP A 37 -6.76 -15.55 1.95
C ASP A 37 -6.85 -16.74 0.97
N ALA A 38 -6.64 -16.51 -0.33
CA ALA A 38 -6.79 -17.50 -1.39
C ALA A 38 -5.48 -17.96 -2.03
N THR A 39 -5.47 -19.19 -2.54
CA THR A 39 -4.39 -19.74 -3.37
C THR A 39 -4.24 -18.90 -4.64
N GLY A 40 -3.08 -18.26 -4.82
CA GLY A 40 -2.80 -17.36 -5.95
C GLY A 40 -2.68 -15.88 -5.57
N MET A 41 -3.08 -15.50 -4.36
CA MET A 41 -2.77 -14.18 -3.82
C MET A 41 -1.29 -14.09 -3.43
N SER A 42 -0.56 -13.17 -4.06
CA SER A 42 0.87 -12.96 -3.88
C SER A 42 1.17 -11.48 -3.75
N LYS A 43 2.35 -11.12 -3.22
CA LYS A 43 2.79 -9.73 -3.18
C LYS A 43 2.78 -9.07 -4.56
N GLN A 44 2.96 -9.85 -5.64
CA GLN A 44 2.83 -9.36 -7.01
C GLN A 44 1.41 -8.89 -7.35
N ALA A 45 0.38 -9.60 -6.90
CA ALA A 45 -1.01 -9.19 -7.08
C ALA A 45 -1.32 -7.91 -6.28
N ALA A 46 -0.78 -7.80 -5.07
CA ALA A 46 -0.88 -6.58 -4.27
C ALA A 46 -0.22 -5.38 -4.96
N LEU A 47 0.97 -5.56 -5.55
CA LEU A 47 1.66 -4.51 -6.32
C LEU A 47 0.84 -4.04 -7.54
N PHE A 48 0.14 -4.94 -8.23
CA PHE A 48 -0.75 -4.55 -9.32
C PHE A 48 -1.92 -3.69 -8.84
N GLY A 49 -2.53 -4.03 -7.70
CA GLY A 49 -3.56 -3.20 -7.07
C GLY A 49 -3.03 -1.83 -6.64
N LEU A 50 -1.86 -1.78 -6.01
CA LEU A 50 -1.23 -0.53 -5.60
C LEU A 50 -0.89 0.38 -6.79
N ARG A 51 -0.40 -0.18 -7.90
CA ARG A 51 -0.16 0.58 -9.14
C ARG A 51 -1.45 1.16 -9.72
N ALA A 52 -2.54 0.40 -9.67
CA ALA A 52 -3.83 0.92 -10.12
C ALA A 52 -4.33 2.09 -9.25
N ILE A 53 -4.11 2.02 -7.92
CA ILE A 53 -4.39 3.13 -6.99
C ILE A 53 -3.49 4.33 -7.31
N GLU A 54 -2.19 4.10 -7.53
CA GLU A 54 -1.24 5.14 -7.92
C GLU A 54 -1.68 5.84 -9.22
N ASP A 55 -2.05 5.08 -10.24
CA ASP A 55 -2.52 5.62 -11.52
C ASP A 55 -3.84 6.41 -11.36
N TYR A 56 -4.75 5.94 -10.49
CA TYR A 56 -5.99 6.65 -10.17
C TYR A 56 -5.71 8.00 -9.48
N ILE A 57 -4.81 8.03 -8.49
CA ILE A 57 -4.40 9.26 -7.81
C ILE A 57 -3.72 10.23 -8.79
N LYS A 58 -2.83 9.73 -9.65
CA LYS A 58 -2.17 10.56 -10.68
C LYS A 58 -3.17 11.17 -11.66
N LYS A 59 -4.20 10.41 -12.04
CA LYS A 59 -5.29 10.90 -12.88
C LYS A 59 -6.08 12.01 -12.18
N ASP A 60 -6.39 11.84 -10.89
CA ASP A 60 -7.15 12.81 -10.10
C ASP A 60 -6.36 14.10 -9.82
N ALA A 61 -5.05 13.97 -9.59
CA ALA A 61 -4.14 15.09 -9.40
C ALA A 61 -3.89 15.92 -10.68
N PHE A 62 -4.58 15.65 -11.80
CA PHE A 62 -4.46 16.39 -13.05
C PHE A 62 -5.77 17.12 -13.43
N PRO A 63 -5.75 18.43 -13.76
CA PRO A 63 -4.58 19.33 -13.71
C PRO A 63 -4.14 19.58 -12.27
N PRO A 64 -2.82 19.76 -12.03
CA PRO A 64 -2.28 19.98 -10.69
C PRO A 64 -2.91 21.23 -10.07
N ALA A 65 -3.36 21.10 -8.81
CA ALA A 65 -3.87 22.21 -8.00
C ALA A 65 -2.76 23.21 -7.64
#